data_AF-A0A1G9M8A2-F1
#
_entry.id   AF-A0A1G9M8A2-F1
#
_cell.length_a   1.000
_cell.length_b   1.000
_cell.length_c   1.000
_cell.angle_alpha   90.00
_cell.angle_beta   90.00
_cell.angle_gamma   90.00
#
_symmetry.space_group_name_H-M   'P 1'
#
loop_
_entity.id
_entity.type
_entity.pdbx_description
1 polymer ?
#
loop_
_entity_poly.entity_id
_entity_poly.type
_entity_poly.pdbx_seq_one_letter_code
_entity_poly.pdbx_strand_id
1 'polypeptide(L)'
;MHIRTANARRTRRLSLAGAATLTAAVAATAIAFNAAGTGPVAQAATVTYDPLAPALDFNAFVEDVTELHSTESEGAMATGGNLVVRGSYNVNIHEVASFTAPGDARPSALVVGGRVDYDQDPATSVVQVHDYVKVGDLTGTTVRNTDGNNASVNTRLVASGSGYDSTPRIELNVQQPLASVGPTSPIDFDSAFAQLRENSANLYVCDAYKVPMNDRDRPVVVPKGGVQSGQGIRISLKPGVTNILEVTGEDLNDMADLTFDTPPTADTPLLINVDTSGTGNEFDWDVASQAGISGTQAPYILWNFPDTTRLNIASGDTVEGSILAPNADYRNVSPTNVEGQIIAKNAKFGDLGENGGEIHHFPFAAEFSCEDETPTESPSDTTDAPTSDEETTPCETTDAPSSEAPTTEEPTTDGPTTDEPTTDGPTTDGPTTDQPTSDAPTSDAPSSEAPSSGGPTTGGPATTADGDCAPLATTGSSTTGPLLIAAGTLVAVGAGVVAVASIRRRSTKNS
;
A
#
# COMPACT_ATOMS: atom_id res chain seq x y z
N MET A 1 -34.86 -59.97 -39.91
CA MET A 1 -34.93 -59.74 -41.37
C MET A 1 -35.54 -58.36 -41.59
N HIS A 2 -34.84 -57.46 -42.31
CA HIS A 2 -35.37 -56.26 -43.00
C HIS A 2 -36.14 -55.20 -42.17
N ILE A 3 -35.55 -54.01 -41.94
CA ILE A 3 -35.73 -52.75 -42.72
C ILE A 3 -36.95 -51.93 -42.22
N ARG A 4 -36.73 -50.74 -41.63
CA ARG A 4 -36.94 -49.36 -42.19
C ARG A 4 -38.37 -49.12 -42.76
N THR A 5 -39.00 -47.94 -42.74
CA THR A 5 -38.49 -46.56 -42.60
C THR A 5 -39.61 -45.60 -42.18
N ALA A 6 -39.24 -44.57 -41.40
CA ALA A 6 -39.60 -43.14 -41.48
C ALA A 6 -40.97 -42.65 -42.04
N ASN A 7 -41.48 -41.59 -41.39
CA ASN A 7 -41.96 -40.41 -42.11
C ASN A 7 -41.51 -39.12 -41.39
N ALA A 8 -41.49 -37.97 -42.09
CA ALA A 8 -40.44 -36.96 -41.89
C ALA A 8 -40.87 -35.55 -41.42
N ARG A 9 -39.92 -34.87 -40.74
CA ARG A 9 -39.67 -33.41 -40.70
C ARG A 9 -40.81 -32.44 -40.30
N ARG A 10 -40.55 -31.64 -39.25
CA ARG A 10 -40.18 -30.21 -39.42
C ARG A 10 -39.41 -29.66 -38.22
N THR A 11 -38.64 -28.61 -38.48
CA THR A 11 -37.61 -28.04 -37.61
C THR A 11 -38.06 -26.75 -36.91
N ARG A 12 -37.65 -26.58 -35.64
CA ARG A 12 -36.89 -25.40 -35.16
C ARG A 12 -36.45 -25.62 -33.71
N ARG A 13 -35.14 -25.51 -33.44
CA ARG A 13 -34.60 -25.29 -32.09
C ARG A 13 -34.61 -23.78 -31.84
N LEU A 14 -34.95 -23.36 -30.63
CA LEU A 14 -34.50 -22.09 -30.07
C LEU A 14 -33.94 -22.39 -28.67
N SER A 15 -32.65 -22.13 -28.50
CA SER A 15 -31.95 -22.15 -27.22
C SER A 15 -31.80 -20.71 -26.76
N LEU A 16 -32.26 -20.37 -25.56
CA LEU A 16 -31.91 -19.12 -24.89
C LEU A 16 -30.84 -19.43 -23.85
N ALA A 17 -29.63 -18.92 -24.08
CA ALA A 17 -28.64 -18.71 -23.05
C ALA A 17 -28.90 -17.33 -22.43
N GLY A 18 -29.00 -17.25 -21.10
CA GLY A 18 -29.01 -15.98 -20.38
C GLY A 18 -27.58 -15.63 -19.99
N ALA A 19 -26.96 -14.70 -20.71
CA ALA A 19 -25.70 -14.10 -20.30
C ALA A 19 -25.99 -12.89 -19.39
N ALA A 20 -25.38 -12.84 -18.22
CA ALA A 20 -25.35 -11.64 -17.40
C ALA A 20 -24.37 -10.64 -18.00
N THR A 21 -24.83 -9.42 -18.26
CA THR A 21 -24.01 -8.34 -18.81
C THR A 21 -23.28 -7.61 -17.68
N LEU A 22 -21.94 -7.62 -17.70
CA LEU A 22 -21.16 -6.63 -16.95
C LEU A 22 -21.49 -5.23 -17.49
N THR A 23 -21.79 -4.31 -16.59
CA THR A 23 -21.78 -2.87 -16.88
C THR A 23 -20.36 -2.36 -16.78
N ALA A 24 -19.61 -2.42 -17.89
CA ALA A 24 -18.34 -1.72 -18.02
C ALA A 24 -18.58 -0.19 -18.05
N ALA A 25 -17.63 0.57 -17.50
CA ALA A 25 -17.68 2.02 -17.41
C ALA A 25 -17.61 2.72 -18.79
N VAL A 26 -17.89 4.02 -18.79
CA VAL A 26 -18.23 4.81 -19.98
C VAL A 26 -17.06 5.00 -20.94
N ALA A 27 -17.13 4.42 -22.14
CA ALA A 27 -16.28 4.80 -23.26
C ALA A 27 -16.78 6.11 -23.89
N ALA A 28 -16.10 7.22 -23.58
CA ALA A 28 -16.42 8.54 -24.13
C ALA A 28 -16.14 8.61 -25.65
N THR A 29 -17.18 8.40 -26.47
CA THR A 29 -17.07 8.51 -27.94
C THR A 29 -17.34 9.96 -28.38
N ALA A 30 -16.28 10.77 -28.45
CA ALA A 30 -16.39 12.15 -28.93
C ALA A 30 -16.65 12.19 -30.45
N ILE A 31 -17.92 12.35 -30.84
CA ILE A 31 -18.28 12.66 -32.23
C ILE A 31 -18.00 14.14 -32.49
N ALA A 32 -16.88 14.43 -33.16
CA ALA A 32 -16.49 15.79 -33.51
C ALA A 32 -17.47 16.42 -34.54
N PHE A 33 -18.41 17.22 -34.04
CA PHE A 33 -19.21 18.12 -34.87
C PHE A 33 -18.46 19.45 -35.04
N ASN A 34 -17.90 19.68 -36.24
CA ASN A 34 -17.35 20.98 -36.61
C ASN A 34 -18.47 22.00 -36.83
N ALA A 35 -18.88 22.66 -35.75
CA ALA A 35 -19.67 23.89 -35.79
C ALA A 35 -18.78 25.06 -35.37
N ALA A 36 -18.45 25.96 -36.30
CA ALA A 36 -17.68 27.16 -36.01
C ALA A 36 -18.53 28.12 -35.15
N GLY A 37 -18.36 28.04 -33.83
CA GLY A 37 -19.00 28.90 -32.85
C GLY A 37 -17.99 29.39 -31.82
N THR A 38 -17.85 30.70 -31.68
CA THR A 38 -16.98 31.35 -30.69
C THR A 38 -17.62 31.34 -29.30
N GLY A 39 -17.78 30.14 -28.73
CA GLY A 39 -18.10 29.94 -27.32
C GLY A 39 -16.82 29.76 -26.50
N PRO A 40 -16.86 29.99 -25.17
CA PRO A 40 -15.75 29.62 -24.30
C PRO A 40 -15.52 28.11 -24.41
N VAL A 41 -14.26 27.71 -24.61
CA VAL A 41 -13.87 26.30 -24.61
C VAL A 41 -14.09 25.78 -23.20
N ALA A 42 -14.89 24.73 -23.06
CA ALA A 42 -15.02 24.05 -21.78
C ALA A 42 -13.68 23.40 -21.44
N GLN A 43 -13.04 23.88 -20.38
CA GLN A 43 -11.83 23.27 -19.84
C GLN A 43 -12.14 21.82 -19.48
N ALA A 44 -11.28 20.89 -19.91
CA ALA A 44 -11.38 19.51 -19.47
C ALA A 44 -11.24 19.48 -17.94
N ALA A 45 -12.06 18.69 -17.26
CA ALA A 45 -11.93 18.54 -15.82
C ALA A 45 -10.71 17.66 -15.55
N THR A 46 -9.73 18.19 -14.82
CA THR A 46 -8.56 17.48 -14.32
C THR A 46 -9.02 16.20 -13.62
N VAL A 47 -8.51 15.03 -14.05
CA VAL A 47 -8.90 13.74 -13.48
C VAL A 47 -8.03 13.45 -12.27
N THR A 48 -8.62 13.59 -11.08
CA THR A 48 -8.01 13.19 -9.81
C THR A 48 -8.48 11.79 -9.41
N TYR A 49 -7.62 11.02 -8.73
CA TYR A 49 -7.96 9.73 -8.15
C TYR A 49 -7.10 9.36 -6.93
N ASP A 50 -7.68 8.57 -6.02
CA ASP A 50 -6.94 7.86 -4.97
C ASP A 50 -6.35 6.55 -5.55
N PRO A 51 -5.00 6.38 -5.59
CA PRO A 51 -4.37 5.17 -6.09
C PRO A 51 -4.46 3.98 -5.12
N LEU A 52 -4.77 4.19 -3.84
CA LEU A 52 -4.89 3.15 -2.81
C LEU A 52 -6.33 2.71 -2.54
N ALA A 53 -7.34 3.31 -3.18
CA ALA A 53 -8.74 2.90 -3.09
C ALA A 53 -9.00 1.38 -3.21
N PRO A 54 -8.28 0.58 -4.04
CA PRO A 54 -8.45 -0.88 -4.08
C PRO A 54 -8.06 -1.61 -2.77
N ALA A 55 -7.29 -0.97 -1.88
CA ALA A 55 -6.86 -1.49 -0.59
C ALA A 55 -7.86 -1.23 0.56
N LEU A 56 -9.00 -0.58 0.29
CA LEU A 56 -10.18 -0.51 1.18
C LEU A 56 -9.88 -0.06 2.64
N ASP A 57 -9.06 0.98 2.80
CA ASP A 57 -8.57 1.56 4.07
C ASP A 57 -7.84 0.57 5.02
N PHE A 58 -7.47 -0.63 4.57
CA PHE A 58 -6.67 -1.53 5.40
C PHE A 58 -5.28 -0.93 5.64
N ASN A 59 -4.83 -0.94 6.90
CA ASN A 59 -3.50 -0.45 7.32
C ASN A 59 -2.37 -1.28 6.70
N ALA A 60 -2.63 -2.58 6.48
CA ALA A 60 -1.81 -3.43 5.65
C ALA A 60 -2.72 -4.24 4.71
N PHE A 61 -2.43 -4.21 3.41
CA PHE A 61 -3.17 -4.92 2.37
C PHE A 61 -2.18 -5.71 1.53
N VAL A 62 -2.24 -7.04 1.62
CA VAL A 62 -1.20 -7.96 1.14
C VAL A 62 -1.81 -8.97 0.17
N GLU A 63 -1.14 -9.28 -0.94
CA GLU A 63 -1.68 -10.18 -1.98
C GLU A 63 -1.62 -11.64 -1.55
N ASP A 64 -0.39 -12.14 -1.33
CA ASP A 64 -0.09 -13.55 -1.11
C ASP A 64 -0.01 -13.85 0.39
N VAL A 65 1.17 -13.81 1.00
CA VAL A 65 1.41 -14.28 2.37
C VAL A 65 1.73 -13.13 3.32
N THR A 66 1.07 -13.16 4.49
CA THR A 66 1.45 -12.33 5.65
C THR A 66 2.00 -13.22 6.76
N GLU A 67 3.19 -12.90 7.28
CA GLU A 67 3.77 -13.50 8.48
C GLU A 67 3.76 -12.47 9.64
N LEU A 68 3.10 -12.81 10.76
CA LEU A 68 3.03 -11.97 11.96
C LEU A 68 3.93 -12.52 13.07
N HIS A 69 4.89 -11.72 13.54
CA HIS A 69 5.85 -12.10 14.58
C HIS A 69 5.77 -11.24 15.84
N SER A 70 5.85 -9.91 15.72
CA SER A 70 5.94 -8.99 16.86
C SER A 70 5.29 -7.63 16.55
N THR A 71 4.95 -6.90 17.62
CA THR A 71 4.22 -5.60 17.65
C THR A 71 2.76 -5.65 17.22
N GLU A 72 2.32 -4.68 16.41
CA GLU A 72 0.92 -4.35 16.22
C GLU A 72 0.66 -3.45 15.01
N SER A 73 -0.59 -3.51 14.56
CA SER A 73 -1.19 -2.58 13.62
C SER A 73 -2.34 -1.86 14.32
N GLU A 74 -2.32 -0.53 14.30
CA GLU A 74 -3.36 0.31 14.89
C GLU A 74 -4.73 0.12 14.22
N GLY A 75 -4.72 -0.12 12.91
CA GLY A 75 -5.90 -0.39 12.09
C GLY A 75 -6.03 -1.83 11.61
N ALA A 76 -6.95 -2.04 10.67
CA ALA A 76 -7.26 -3.36 10.13
C ALA A 76 -6.18 -3.89 9.18
N MET A 77 -6.07 -5.22 9.05
CA MET A 77 -5.17 -5.88 8.08
C MET A 77 -5.91 -6.85 7.16
N ALA A 78 -5.44 -7.00 5.93
CA ALA A 78 -5.94 -7.94 4.94
C ALA A 78 -4.80 -8.66 4.21
N THR A 79 -4.89 -9.98 4.07
CA THR A 79 -3.99 -10.81 3.24
C THR A 79 -4.83 -11.69 2.32
N GLY A 80 -4.50 -11.76 1.03
CA GLY A 80 -5.29 -12.50 0.04
C GLY A 80 -5.04 -14.00 0.06
N GLY A 81 -3.79 -14.42 0.24
CA GLY A 81 -3.41 -15.80 0.51
C GLY A 81 -3.42 -16.12 2.00
N ASN A 82 -2.34 -16.75 2.49
CA ASN A 82 -2.30 -17.33 3.83
C ASN A 82 -1.77 -16.37 4.88
N LEU A 83 -2.30 -16.48 6.10
CA LEU A 83 -1.76 -15.82 7.28
C LEU A 83 -0.94 -16.82 8.09
N VAL A 84 0.36 -16.57 8.28
CA VAL A 84 1.24 -17.39 9.13
C VAL A 84 1.36 -16.73 10.50
N VAL A 85 1.01 -17.47 11.55
CA VAL A 85 1.07 -17.01 12.94
C VAL A 85 2.41 -17.44 13.56
N ARG A 86 3.37 -16.51 13.69
CA ARG A 86 4.73 -16.75 14.21
C ARG A 86 5.14 -15.83 15.37
N GLY A 87 4.19 -15.38 16.18
CA GLY A 87 4.48 -14.75 17.47
C GLY A 87 3.27 -14.10 18.12
N SER A 88 3.48 -12.98 18.81
CA SER A 88 2.38 -12.20 19.41
C SER A 88 2.22 -10.89 18.65
N TYR A 89 1.01 -10.65 18.13
CA TYR A 89 0.72 -9.49 17.28
C TYR A 89 -0.68 -8.95 17.56
N ASN A 90 -0.85 -7.63 17.64
CA ASN A 90 -2.17 -7.02 17.82
C ASN A 90 -2.67 -6.37 16.52
N VAL A 91 -3.96 -6.51 16.20
CA VAL A 91 -4.58 -5.98 14.98
C VAL A 91 -5.78 -5.12 15.34
N ASN A 92 -5.85 -3.93 14.74
CA ASN A 92 -6.91 -2.93 14.90
C ASN A 92 -7.01 -2.37 16.34
N ILE A 93 -5.89 -2.15 17.02
CA ILE A 93 -5.90 -1.83 18.46
C ILE A 93 -6.70 -0.58 18.82
N HIS A 94 -6.82 0.40 17.91
CA HIS A 94 -7.62 1.62 18.11
C HIS A 94 -9.08 1.51 17.63
N GLU A 95 -9.53 0.33 17.21
CA GLU A 95 -10.90 0.03 16.77
C GLU A 95 -11.38 0.87 15.56
N VAL A 96 -10.47 1.18 14.63
CA VAL A 96 -10.66 2.11 13.48
C VAL A 96 -11.10 1.44 12.16
N ALA A 97 -11.12 0.11 12.08
CA ALA A 97 -11.52 -0.66 10.90
C ALA A 97 -12.83 -0.17 10.24
N SER A 98 -12.79 0.14 8.93
CA SER A 98 -13.96 0.62 8.16
C SER A 98 -14.66 -0.49 7.36
N PHE A 99 -13.91 -1.42 6.77
CA PHE A 99 -14.44 -2.46 5.89
C PHE A 99 -15.41 -3.42 6.60
N THR A 100 -16.67 -3.47 6.17
CA THR A 100 -17.69 -4.39 6.68
C THR A 100 -18.06 -5.43 5.63
N ALA A 101 -17.76 -6.71 5.91
CA ALA A 101 -18.07 -7.81 5.00
C ALA A 101 -19.60 -8.00 4.81
N PRO A 102 -20.08 -8.42 3.62
CA PRO A 102 -21.50 -8.59 3.36
C PRO A 102 -22.21 -9.51 4.37
N GLY A 103 -23.22 -8.97 5.06
CA GLY A 103 -24.04 -9.70 6.03
C GLY A 103 -23.59 -9.55 7.50
N ASP A 104 -22.44 -8.92 7.76
CA ASP A 104 -22.02 -8.59 9.12
C ASP A 104 -22.66 -7.30 9.65
N ALA A 105 -22.59 -7.15 10.97
CA ALA A 105 -23.02 -5.94 11.69
C ALA A 105 -21.85 -5.10 12.21
N ARG A 106 -20.61 -5.48 11.86
CA ARG A 106 -19.34 -4.93 12.38
C ARG A 106 -18.23 -5.02 11.34
N PRO A 107 -17.22 -4.13 11.39
CA PRO A 107 -16.10 -4.19 10.47
C PRO A 107 -15.23 -5.44 10.71
N SER A 108 -14.55 -5.89 9.66
CA SER A 108 -13.55 -6.96 9.74
C SER A 108 -12.19 -6.34 10.00
N ALA A 109 -11.71 -6.46 11.24
CA ALA A 109 -10.36 -6.03 11.65
C ALA A 109 -9.26 -6.87 10.99
N LEU A 110 -9.55 -8.12 10.65
CA LEU A 110 -8.62 -9.01 9.96
C LEU A 110 -9.32 -9.79 8.84
N VAL A 111 -8.79 -9.73 7.62
CA VAL A 111 -9.25 -10.54 6.48
C VAL A 111 -8.12 -11.44 5.99
N VAL A 112 -8.39 -12.75 5.90
CA VAL A 112 -7.49 -13.76 5.32
C VAL A 112 -8.24 -14.42 4.17
N GLY A 113 -7.81 -14.21 2.92
CA GLY A 113 -8.47 -14.79 1.75
C GLY A 113 -8.17 -16.28 1.56
N GLY A 114 -7.01 -16.74 2.04
CA GLY A 114 -6.62 -18.15 2.12
C GLY A 114 -6.91 -18.76 3.50
N ARG A 115 -5.96 -19.56 4.01
CA ARG A 115 -6.04 -20.21 5.34
C ARG A 115 -5.12 -19.55 6.36
N VAL A 116 -5.37 -19.83 7.64
CA VAL A 116 -4.43 -19.58 8.74
C VAL A 116 -3.48 -20.76 8.87
N ASP A 117 -2.18 -20.50 8.90
CA ASP A 117 -1.13 -21.49 9.15
C ASP A 117 -0.66 -21.43 10.62
N TYR A 118 -0.72 -22.59 11.27
CA TYR A 118 -0.39 -22.81 12.68
C TYR A 118 0.85 -23.68 12.86
N ASP A 119 1.34 -24.34 11.81
CA ASP A 119 2.36 -25.40 11.90
C ASP A 119 3.79 -24.84 12.07
N GLN A 120 3.88 -23.51 12.14
CA GLN A 120 5.10 -22.71 12.07
C GLN A 120 5.44 -21.98 13.40
N ASP A 121 4.63 -22.19 14.45
CA ASP A 121 4.70 -21.51 15.76
C ASP A 121 5.65 -22.21 16.76
N PRO A 122 6.44 -21.48 17.57
CA PRO A 122 6.99 -21.95 18.86
C PRO A 122 5.94 -22.28 19.96
N ALA A 123 4.82 -22.91 19.59
CA ALA A 123 3.71 -23.39 20.42
C ALA A 123 3.03 -22.36 21.37
N THR A 124 3.27 -21.05 21.20
CA THR A 124 2.82 -20.01 22.14
C THR A 124 2.21 -18.76 21.48
N SER A 125 2.13 -18.72 20.15
CA SER A 125 1.73 -17.52 19.41
C SER A 125 0.24 -17.15 19.58
N VAL A 126 -0.03 -15.84 19.64
CA VAL A 126 -1.37 -15.27 19.82
C VAL A 126 -1.50 -13.99 18.99
N VAL A 127 -2.39 -14.01 17.99
CA VAL A 127 -2.80 -12.78 17.31
C VAL A 127 -4.05 -12.23 17.99
N GLN A 128 -4.00 -11.03 18.56
CA GLN A 128 -5.16 -10.37 19.16
C GLN A 128 -5.84 -9.49 18.11
N VAL A 129 -7.15 -9.66 17.91
CA VAL A 129 -7.92 -8.96 16.87
C VAL A 129 -9.07 -8.18 17.51
N HIS A 130 -9.13 -6.88 17.23
CA HIS A 130 -10.05 -5.95 17.91
C HIS A 130 -11.39 -5.73 17.20
N ASP A 131 -11.76 -6.58 16.23
CA ASP A 131 -13.14 -6.75 15.76
C ASP A 131 -13.32 -8.15 15.13
N TYR A 132 -14.18 -8.30 14.12
CA TYR A 132 -14.41 -9.56 13.41
C TYR A 132 -13.22 -9.97 12.55
N VAL A 133 -13.08 -11.29 12.35
CA VAL A 133 -12.12 -11.90 11.43
C VAL A 133 -12.84 -12.60 10.28
N LYS A 134 -12.20 -12.63 9.11
CA LYS A 134 -12.63 -13.39 7.93
C LYS A 134 -11.53 -14.34 7.50
N VAL A 135 -11.91 -15.57 7.16
CA VAL A 135 -11.00 -16.60 6.64
C VAL A 135 -11.67 -17.29 5.45
N GLY A 136 -11.00 -17.27 4.30
CA GLY A 136 -11.51 -17.87 3.06
C GLY A 136 -11.46 -19.39 3.04
N ASP A 137 -10.42 -19.99 3.65
CA ASP A 137 -10.29 -21.43 3.85
C ASP A 137 -10.09 -21.79 5.34
N LEU A 138 -11.08 -22.45 5.93
CA LEU A 138 -11.04 -22.92 7.31
C LEU A 138 -10.33 -24.29 7.47
N THR A 139 -9.72 -24.84 6.42
CA THR A 139 -8.89 -26.04 6.52
C THR A 139 -7.77 -25.84 7.53
N GLY A 140 -7.66 -26.75 8.50
CA GLY A 140 -6.71 -26.62 9.62
C GLY A 140 -7.18 -25.72 10.77
N THR A 141 -8.27 -24.96 10.63
CA THR A 141 -8.83 -24.07 11.67
C THR A 141 -10.09 -24.66 12.33
N THR A 142 -10.22 -24.51 13.64
CA THR A 142 -11.50 -24.63 14.36
C THR A 142 -11.88 -23.29 14.96
N VAL A 143 -13.04 -22.75 14.56
CA VAL A 143 -13.63 -21.53 15.13
C VAL A 143 -14.43 -21.91 16.39
N ARG A 144 -14.25 -21.18 17.49
CA ARG A 144 -14.98 -21.39 18.75
C ARG A 144 -15.45 -20.08 19.39
N ASN A 145 -16.63 -20.13 19.98
CA ASN A 145 -17.20 -19.11 20.86
C ASN A 145 -17.73 -19.71 22.18
N THR A 146 -17.26 -20.93 22.51
CA THR A 146 -17.53 -21.65 23.76
C THR A 146 -16.25 -22.23 24.34
N ASP A 147 -16.07 -22.11 25.66
CA ASP A 147 -14.91 -22.66 26.37
C ASP A 147 -15.03 -24.17 26.65
N GLY A 148 -14.04 -24.74 27.36
CA GLY A 148 -14.05 -26.15 27.77
C GLY A 148 -15.16 -26.52 28.79
N ASN A 149 -15.82 -25.53 29.40
CA ASN A 149 -16.96 -25.71 30.31
C ASN A 149 -18.31 -25.49 29.61
N ASN A 150 -18.31 -25.29 28.28
CA ASN A 150 -19.47 -24.95 27.47
C ASN A 150 -20.09 -23.57 27.82
N ALA A 151 -19.31 -22.67 28.43
CA ALA A 151 -19.70 -21.29 28.67
C ALA A 151 -19.50 -20.44 27.40
N SER A 152 -20.39 -19.47 27.18
CA SER A 152 -20.31 -18.52 26.06
C SER A 152 -19.17 -17.53 26.27
N VAL A 153 -18.29 -17.40 25.28
CA VAL A 153 -17.06 -16.59 25.33
C VAL A 153 -16.78 -15.91 23.98
N ASN A 154 -15.83 -14.99 23.95
CA ASN A 154 -15.35 -14.36 22.71
C ASN A 154 -14.88 -15.37 21.67
N THR A 155 -14.79 -14.95 20.41
CA THR A 155 -14.43 -15.87 19.34
C THR A 155 -12.93 -16.08 19.26
N ARG A 156 -12.52 -17.34 19.08
CA ARG A 156 -11.13 -17.75 18.84
C ARG A 156 -11.06 -18.70 17.66
N LEU A 157 -10.00 -18.56 16.87
CA LEU A 157 -9.61 -19.48 15.81
C LEU A 157 -8.34 -20.19 16.28
N VAL A 158 -8.39 -21.52 16.33
CA VAL A 158 -7.28 -22.36 16.80
C VAL A 158 -7.01 -23.48 15.81
N ALA A 159 -5.84 -24.11 15.91
CA ALA A 159 -5.53 -25.32 15.15
C ALA A 159 -6.60 -26.43 15.34
N SER A 160 -6.90 -27.15 14.27
CA SER A 160 -7.99 -28.14 14.24
C SER A 160 -7.82 -29.24 15.29
N GLY A 161 -8.86 -29.47 16.09
CA GLY A 161 -8.84 -30.46 17.18
C GLY A 161 -8.26 -29.97 18.52
N SER A 162 -7.59 -28.82 18.57
CA SER A 162 -7.08 -28.19 19.80
C SER A 162 -8.21 -27.68 20.72
N GLY A 163 -7.92 -27.14 21.90
CA GLY A 163 -8.91 -26.55 22.84
C GLY A 163 -9.20 -25.06 22.59
N TYR A 164 -10.09 -24.44 23.37
CA TYR A 164 -10.40 -22.99 23.26
C TYR A 164 -9.24 -22.09 23.70
N ASP A 165 -8.46 -22.52 24.70
CA ASP A 165 -7.29 -21.78 25.23
C ASP A 165 -5.96 -22.24 24.64
N SER A 166 -5.98 -23.09 23.60
CA SER A 166 -4.76 -23.56 22.95
C SER A 166 -4.05 -22.44 22.17
N THR A 167 -2.74 -22.63 22.01
CA THR A 167 -1.86 -21.87 21.13
C THR A 167 -1.29 -22.80 20.05
N PRO A 168 -0.95 -22.30 18.85
CA PRO A 168 -1.22 -20.94 18.36
C PRO A 168 -2.71 -20.64 18.21
N ARG A 169 -3.08 -19.36 18.25
CA ARG A 169 -4.44 -18.90 17.99
C ARG A 169 -4.53 -17.47 17.44
N ILE A 170 -5.67 -17.18 16.82
CA ILE A 170 -6.21 -15.83 16.69
C ILE A 170 -7.31 -15.68 17.76
N GLU A 171 -7.26 -14.62 18.57
CA GLU A 171 -8.30 -14.33 19.57
C GLU A 171 -8.92 -12.96 19.38
N LEU A 172 -10.25 -12.91 19.41
CA LEU A 172 -10.99 -11.66 19.24
C LEU A 172 -11.31 -11.06 20.61
N ASN A 173 -11.32 -9.72 20.69
CA ASN A 173 -11.84 -9.01 21.86
C ASN A 173 -13.37 -9.16 22.03
N VAL A 174 -14.05 -9.82 21.07
CA VAL A 174 -15.51 -9.88 20.92
C VAL A 174 -16.02 -11.27 20.51
N GLN A 175 -17.32 -11.52 20.69
CA GLN A 175 -17.99 -12.71 20.18
C GLN A 175 -18.55 -12.48 18.76
N GLN A 176 -17.94 -13.12 17.76
CA GLN A 176 -18.40 -13.16 16.37
C GLN A 176 -19.24 -14.43 16.12
N PRO A 177 -20.36 -14.37 15.36
CA PRO A 177 -21.10 -15.56 14.94
C PRO A 177 -20.21 -16.52 14.14
N LEU A 178 -20.17 -17.81 14.51
CA LEU A 178 -19.25 -18.78 13.88
C LEU A 178 -19.40 -18.87 12.35
N ALA A 179 -20.63 -18.75 11.83
CA ALA A 179 -20.91 -18.77 10.40
C ALA A 179 -20.55 -17.47 9.65
N SER A 180 -20.18 -16.41 10.36
CA SER A 180 -19.65 -15.17 9.76
C SER A 180 -18.16 -15.28 9.46
N VAL A 181 -17.40 -16.11 10.20
CA VAL A 181 -15.93 -16.18 10.06
C VAL A 181 -15.48 -16.70 8.69
N GLY A 182 -16.19 -17.65 8.09
CA GLY A 182 -15.79 -18.26 6.82
C GLY A 182 -16.63 -19.49 6.46
N PRO A 183 -16.26 -20.28 5.43
CA PRO A 183 -15.05 -20.18 4.60
C PRO A 183 -15.34 -19.45 3.28
N THR A 184 -15.14 -18.13 3.22
CA THR A 184 -15.28 -17.32 2.00
C THR A 184 -14.54 -16.00 2.15
N SER A 185 -13.64 -15.66 1.22
CA SER A 185 -13.04 -14.32 1.16
C SER A 185 -14.11 -13.29 0.75
N PRO A 186 -14.25 -12.16 1.47
CA PRO A 186 -15.13 -11.07 1.08
C PRO A 186 -14.49 -10.10 0.07
N ILE A 187 -13.20 -10.28 -0.27
CA ILE A 187 -12.40 -9.39 -1.13
C ILE A 187 -11.84 -10.19 -2.32
N ASP A 188 -11.88 -9.58 -3.50
CA ASP A 188 -11.23 -10.05 -4.73
C ASP A 188 -9.82 -9.43 -4.81
N PHE A 189 -8.84 -10.13 -4.23
CA PHE A 189 -7.46 -9.66 -4.16
C PHE A 189 -6.78 -9.65 -5.53
N ASP A 190 -7.08 -10.60 -6.41
CA ASP A 190 -6.54 -10.66 -7.79
C ASP A 190 -6.88 -9.37 -8.54
N SER A 191 -8.16 -8.96 -8.51
CA SER A 191 -8.63 -7.72 -9.15
C SER A 191 -8.04 -6.47 -8.46
N ALA A 192 -7.97 -6.46 -7.12
CA ALA A 192 -7.42 -5.33 -6.37
C ALA A 192 -5.93 -5.11 -6.68
N PHE A 193 -5.11 -6.18 -6.67
CA PHE A 193 -3.68 -6.08 -6.94
C PHE A 193 -3.35 -5.87 -8.42
N ALA A 194 -4.20 -6.32 -9.35
CA ALA A 194 -4.10 -5.89 -10.74
C ALA A 194 -4.24 -4.35 -10.86
N GLN A 195 -5.21 -3.76 -10.17
CA GLN A 195 -5.40 -2.30 -10.16
C GLN A 195 -4.27 -1.56 -9.42
N LEU A 196 -3.80 -2.06 -8.27
CA LEU A 196 -2.71 -1.44 -7.51
C LEU A 196 -1.39 -1.41 -8.31
N ARG A 197 -1.11 -2.45 -9.10
CA ARG A 197 0.03 -2.48 -10.04
C ARG A 197 -0.12 -1.49 -11.19
N GLU A 198 -1.32 -1.42 -11.80
CA GLU A 198 -1.61 -0.43 -12.84
C GLU A 198 -1.46 1.01 -12.30
N ASN A 199 -2.00 1.29 -11.11
CA ASN A 199 -1.87 2.57 -10.43
C ASN A 199 -0.39 2.90 -10.16
N SER A 200 0.37 1.97 -9.59
CA SER A 200 1.80 2.13 -9.31
C SER A 200 2.64 2.42 -10.56
N ALA A 201 2.37 1.72 -11.67
CA ALA A 201 3.03 1.96 -12.95
C ALA A 201 2.64 3.33 -13.58
N ASN A 202 1.37 3.70 -13.50
CA ASN A 202 0.88 5.01 -13.98
C ASN A 202 1.46 6.17 -13.16
N LEU A 203 1.58 6.00 -11.83
CA LEU A 203 2.24 6.96 -10.94
C LEU A 203 3.73 7.13 -11.26
N TYR A 204 4.42 6.06 -11.68
CA TYR A 204 5.84 6.14 -12.04
C TYR A 204 6.10 7.05 -13.25
N VAL A 205 5.20 7.06 -14.24
CA VAL A 205 5.27 7.91 -15.44
C VAL A 205 4.44 9.20 -15.34
N CYS A 206 3.94 9.52 -14.14
CA CYS A 206 3.10 10.68 -13.87
C CYS A 206 3.83 12.00 -14.19
N ASP A 207 3.20 12.89 -14.96
CA ASP A 207 3.78 14.16 -15.41
C ASP A 207 3.13 15.35 -14.69
N ALA A 208 3.43 15.45 -13.40
CA ALA A 208 3.06 16.60 -12.56
C ALA A 208 4.32 17.30 -12.01
N TYR A 209 4.15 18.28 -11.12
CA TYR A 209 5.23 19.15 -10.66
C TYR A 209 6.39 18.35 -10.02
N LYS A 210 7.53 18.30 -10.71
CA LYS A 210 8.76 17.66 -10.24
C LYS A 210 9.42 18.53 -9.16
N VAL A 211 9.50 18.00 -7.95
CA VAL A 211 10.07 18.67 -6.77
C VAL A 211 11.59 18.59 -6.85
N PRO A 212 12.32 19.72 -6.85
CA PRO A 212 13.77 19.68 -6.82
C PRO A 212 14.28 19.28 -5.44
N MET A 213 15.15 18.25 -5.38
CA MET A 213 16.01 18.03 -4.23
C MET A 213 17.02 19.17 -4.15
N ASN A 214 17.10 19.85 -3.01
CA ASN A 214 18.13 20.86 -2.75
C ASN A 214 19.04 20.38 -1.63
N ASP A 215 20.32 20.67 -1.74
CA ASP A 215 21.26 20.54 -0.62
C ASP A 215 20.78 21.42 0.54
N ARG A 216 20.70 20.87 1.76
CA ARG A 216 20.19 21.61 2.91
C ARG A 216 21.07 22.81 3.28
N ASP A 217 22.38 22.64 3.14
CA ASP A 217 23.40 23.54 3.66
C ASP A 217 23.96 24.49 2.57
N ARG A 218 23.60 24.26 1.29
CA ARG A 218 24.05 25.04 0.11
C ARG A 218 22.91 25.25 -0.88
N PRO A 219 22.81 26.41 -1.57
CA PRO A 219 21.77 26.66 -2.58
C PRO A 219 22.09 25.96 -3.90
N VAL A 220 22.07 24.62 -3.90
CA VAL A 220 22.42 23.76 -5.04
C VAL A 220 21.35 22.68 -5.19
N VAL A 221 20.80 22.53 -6.39
CA VAL A 221 19.91 21.41 -6.74
C VAL A 221 20.75 20.15 -6.90
N VAL A 222 20.33 19.08 -6.24
CA VAL A 222 20.91 17.74 -6.32
C VAL A 222 20.09 16.93 -7.34
N PRO A 223 20.70 16.36 -8.40
CA PRO A 223 19.97 15.49 -9.32
C PRO A 223 19.70 14.12 -8.68
N LYS A 224 18.68 13.40 -9.18
CA LYS A 224 18.47 11.97 -8.89
C LYS A 224 19.73 11.15 -9.20
N GLY A 225 20.08 10.22 -8.33
CA GLY A 225 21.33 9.45 -8.34
C GLY A 225 22.56 10.29 -8.00
N GLY A 226 22.37 11.40 -7.30
CA GLY A 226 23.38 12.44 -7.07
C GLY A 226 23.50 12.88 -5.62
N VAL A 227 22.69 12.34 -4.70
CA VAL A 227 22.87 12.54 -3.26
C VAL A 227 24.20 11.92 -2.83
N GLN A 228 24.91 12.59 -1.92
CA GLN A 228 26.18 12.11 -1.36
C GLN A 228 25.96 11.55 0.04
N SER A 229 26.60 10.44 0.38
CA SER A 229 26.52 9.85 1.72
C SER A 229 26.65 10.85 2.88
N GLY A 230 25.58 10.94 3.70
CA GLY A 230 25.45 11.88 4.81
C GLY A 230 25.03 13.30 4.41
N GLN A 231 24.49 13.51 3.20
CA GLN A 231 23.99 14.82 2.75
C GLN A 231 22.57 15.07 3.24
N GLY A 232 22.34 16.20 3.91
CA GLY A 232 20.99 16.66 4.20
C GLY A 232 20.33 17.20 2.94
N ILE A 233 19.12 16.73 2.63
CA ILE A 233 18.31 17.19 1.49
C ILE A 233 17.11 17.96 2.01
N ARG A 234 16.70 19.01 1.29
CA ARG A 234 15.48 19.76 1.57
C ARG A 234 14.60 19.90 0.32
N ILE A 235 13.29 19.85 0.53
CA ILE A 235 12.28 19.98 -0.51
C ILE A 235 11.23 21.04 -0.15
N SER A 236 10.75 21.74 -1.17
CA SER A 236 9.67 22.71 -1.09
C SER A 236 8.57 22.31 -2.07
N LEU A 237 7.40 21.95 -1.55
CA LEU A 237 6.24 21.58 -2.37
C LEU A 237 5.57 22.84 -2.98
N LYS A 238 5.10 22.72 -4.22
CA LYS A 238 4.26 23.71 -4.89
C LYS A 238 2.81 23.53 -4.41
N PRO A 239 2.19 24.53 -3.77
CA PRO A 239 0.81 24.41 -3.28
C PRO A 239 -0.21 24.21 -4.40
N GLY A 240 -1.26 23.43 -4.11
CA GLY A 240 -2.43 23.27 -5.00
C GLY A 240 -2.24 22.29 -6.16
N VAL A 241 -1.21 21.45 -6.15
CA VAL A 241 -0.92 20.46 -7.20
C VAL A 241 -0.37 19.15 -6.64
N THR A 242 -0.45 18.07 -7.42
CA THR A 242 0.41 16.89 -7.23
C THR A 242 1.88 17.30 -7.29
N ASN A 243 2.63 16.94 -6.27
CA ASN A 243 4.07 17.08 -6.22
C ASN A 243 4.72 15.70 -6.39
N ILE A 244 5.77 15.60 -7.21
CA ILE A 244 6.49 14.34 -7.46
C ILE A 244 7.95 14.53 -7.10
N LEU A 245 8.44 13.76 -6.13
CA LEU A 245 9.86 13.59 -5.85
C LEU A 245 10.36 12.32 -6.55
N GLU A 246 11.42 12.43 -7.33
CA GLU A 246 12.06 11.30 -8.03
C GLU A 246 13.44 11.03 -7.41
N VAL A 247 13.64 9.83 -6.88
CA VAL A 247 14.84 9.40 -6.15
C VAL A 247 15.24 7.98 -6.56
N THR A 248 16.50 7.61 -6.34
CA THR A 248 16.88 6.19 -6.31
C THR A 248 16.86 5.64 -4.87
N GLY A 249 16.93 4.30 -4.73
CA GLY A 249 17.15 3.69 -3.41
C GLY A 249 18.49 4.12 -2.78
N GLU A 250 19.54 4.28 -3.60
CA GLU A 250 20.83 4.80 -3.13
C GLU A 250 20.72 6.26 -2.66
N ASP A 251 19.98 7.13 -3.38
CA ASP A 251 19.76 8.52 -2.92
C ASP A 251 19.17 8.54 -1.50
N LEU A 252 18.15 7.71 -1.24
CA LEU A 252 17.48 7.65 0.07
C LEU A 252 18.40 7.19 1.20
N ASN A 253 19.22 6.16 0.96
CA ASN A 253 20.16 5.65 1.97
C ASN A 253 21.39 6.57 2.16
N ASP A 254 21.73 7.41 1.18
CA ASP A 254 22.80 8.41 1.31
C ASP A 254 22.32 9.72 1.97
N MET A 255 21.00 9.96 2.12
CA MET A 255 20.47 11.11 2.87
C MET A 255 20.78 11.02 4.37
N ALA A 256 21.26 12.12 4.96
CA ALA A 256 21.25 12.27 6.42
C ALA A 256 19.84 12.58 6.96
N ASP A 257 19.07 13.33 6.18
CA ASP A 257 17.72 13.79 6.50
C ASP A 257 17.03 14.29 5.22
N LEU A 258 15.71 14.14 5.17
CA LEU A 258 14.82 14.74 4.19
C LEU A 258 13.98 15.81 4.88
N THR A 259 14.37 17.07 4.73
CA THR A 259 13.71 18.23 5.33
C THR A 259 12.60 18.78 4.43
N PHE A 260 11.40 18.95 4.97
CA PHE A 260 10.22 19.50 4.31
C PHE A 260 10.03 20.97 4.69
N ASP A 261 10.36 21.89 3.76
CA ASP A 261 10.12 23.33 3.96
C ASP A 261 8.63 23.69 3.82
N THR A 262 7.91 22.96 2.98
CA THR A 262 6.46 23.07 2.79
C THR A 262 5.87 21.67 3.03
N PRO A 263 5.05 21.46 4.08
CA PRO A 263 4.50 20.15 4.39
C PRO A 263 3.41 19.73 3.39
N PRO A 264 3.25 18.42 3.12
CA PRO A 264 2.12 17.87 2.37
C PRO A 264 0.76 18.19 2.99
N THR A 265 -0.27 18.32 2.14
CA THR A 265 -1.68 18.45 2.53
C THR A 265 -2.57 17.73 1.50
N ALA A 266 -3.87 17.57 1.77
CA ALA A 266 -4.81 16.98 0.80
C ALA A 266 -4.79 17.69 -0.56
N ASP A 267 -4.68 19.03 -0.57
CA ASP A 267 -4.59 19.86 -1.78
C ASP A 267 -3.13 20.07 -2.26
N THR A 268 -2.14 19.45 -1.60
CA THR A 268 -0.71 19.52 -1.95
C THR A 268 -0.05 18.17 -1.63
N PRO A 269 -0.49 17.07 -2.28
CA PRO A 269 -0.02 15.74 -1.95
C PRO A 269 1.34 15.48 -2.59
N LEU A 270 2.12 14.60 -1.96
CA LEU A 270 3.45 14.20 -2.42
C LEU A 270 3.46 12.73 -2.84
N LEU A 271 3.78 12.50 -4.11
CA LEU A 271 4.22 11.21 -4.63
C LEU A 271 5.75 11.15 -4.57
N ILE A 272 6.30 10.08 -4.02
CA ILE A 272 7.74 9.80 -4.03
C ILE A 272 7.95 8.53 -4.86
N ASN A 273 8.43 8.69 -6.09
CA ASN A 273 8.75 7.59 -6.99
C ASN A 273 10.17 7.11 -6.71
N VAL A 274 10.31 5.90 -6.17
CA VAL A 274 11.61 5.32 -5.78
C VAL A 274 12.07 4.31 -6.83
N ASP A 275 13.22 4.58 -7.42
CA ASP A 275 13.87 3.72 -8.40
C ASP A 275 14.92 2.83 -7.73
N THR A 276 14.59 1.55 -7.60
CA THR A 276 15.47 0.53 -6.99
C THR A 276 16.27 -0.27 -8.03
N SER A 277 16.33 0.17 -9.29
CA SER A 277 17.00 -0.59 -10.36
C SER A 277 18.52 -0.69 -10.19
N GLY A 278 19.15 0.30 -9.56
CA GLY A 278 20.58 0.29 -9.23
C GLY A 278 20.98 -0.80 -8.22
N THR A 279 20.06 -1.17 -7.32
CA THR A 279 20.21 -2.29 -6.37
C THR A 279 19.58 -3.61 -6.85
N GLY A 280 19.22 -3.69 -8.13
CA GLY A 280 18.63 -4.91 -8.72
C GLY A 280 17.20 -5.19 -8.28
N ASN A 281 16.44 -4.14 -7.96
CA ASN A 281 15.07 -4.15 -7.45
C ASN A 281 14.90 -4.73 -6.02
N GLU A 282 16.01 -4.95 -5.31
CA GLU A 282 16.00 -5.25 -3.89
C GLU A 282 16.48 -4.04 -3.09
N PHE A 283 15.72 -3.59 -2.11
CA PHE A 283 16.06 -2.40 -1.32
C PHE A 283 16.01 -2.70 0.18
N ASP A 284 17.19 -2.58 0.81
CA ASP A 284 17.33 -2.48 2.26
C ASP A 284 17.35 -1.00 2.61
N TRP A 285 16.23 -0.48 3.12
CA TRP A 285 16.02 0.94 3.37
C TRP A 285 16.44 1.31 4.80
N ASP A 286 17.43 2.19 4.90
CA ASP A 286 17.76 2.91 6.12
C ASP A 286 17.01 4.25 6.09
N VAL A 287 15.94 4.37 6.89
CA VAL A 287 15.00 5.49 6.79
C VAL A 287 15.59 6.75 7.42
N ALA A 288 16.01 7.69 6.57
CA ALA A 288 16.51 9.00 6.98
C ALA A 288 15.44 9.84 7.68
N SER A 289 15.86 10.75 8.56
CA SER A 289 14.96 11.58 9.37
C SER A 289 14.11 12.53 8.51
N GLN A 290 12.80 12.54 8.73
CA GLN A 290 11.83 13.28 7.90
C GLN A 290 11.44 14.63 8.55
N ALA A 291 12.40 15.54 8.63
CA ALA A 291 12.25 16.77 9.39
C ALA A 291 11.18 17.72 8.80
N GLY A 292 10.26 18.19 9.63
CA GLY A 292 9.20 19.13 9.24
C GLY A 292 7.83 18.50 8.96
N ILE A 293 7.73 17.17 9.01
CA ILE A 293 6.48 16.41 8.94
C ILE A 293 6.34 15.45 10.14
N SER A 294 5.20 14.77 10.18
CA SER A 294 4.74 13.79 11.18
C SER A 294 3.50 13.08 10.64
N GLY A 295 2.87 12.17 11.39
CA GLY A 295 1.56 11.58 11.06
C GLY A 295 0.43 12.57 10.74
N THR A 296 0.57 13.84 11.11
CA THR A 296 -0.38 14.89 10.65
C THR A 296 -0.31 15.14 9.14
N GLN A 297 0.80 14.79 8.49
CA GLN A 297 1.08 14.93 7.07
C GLN A 297 1.14 13.58 6.33
N ALA A 298 1.43 12.48 7.03
CA ALA A 298 1.49 11.13 6.47
C ALA A 298 0.32 10.73 5.52
N PRO A 299 -0.96 11.06 5.81
CA PRO A 299 -2.07 10.77 4.90
C PRO A 299 -1.94 11.35 3.48
N TYR A 300 -1.01 12.29 3.25
CA TYR A 300 -0.83 12.99 1.98
C TYR A 300 0.50 12.65 1.29
N ILE A 301 1.19 11.60 1.75
CA ILE A 301 2.46 11.11 1.21
C ILE A 301 2.27 9.66 0.71
N LEU A 302 2.71 9.40 -0.52
CA LEU A 302 2.78 8.05 -1.09
C LEU A 302 4.18 7.71 -1.58
N TRP A 303 4.78 6.69 -0.99
CA TRP A 303 6.03 6.06 -1.45
C TRP A 303 5.69 4.98 -2.47
N ASN A 304 6.02 5.22 -3.73
CA ASN A 304 5.71 4.32 -4.85
C ASN A 304 6.97 3.54 -5.29
N PHE A 305 6.87 2.21 -5.19
CA PHE A 305 7.92 1.24 -5.49
C PHE A 305 7.42 0.28 -6.61
N PRO A 306 7.43 0.72 -7.89
CA PRO A 306 6.73 0.01 -8.96
C PRO A 306 7.37 -1.34 -9.30
N ASP A 307 8.69 -1.37 -9.47
CA ASP A 307 9.43 -2.56 -9.94
C ASP A 307 10.16 -3.31 -8.81
N THR A 308 10.10 -2.81 -7.58
CA THR A 308 10.77 -3.39 -6.41
C THR A 308 10.23 -4.78 -6.09
N THR A 309 11.12 -5.76 -5.97
CA THR A 309 10.81 -7.17 -5.69
C THR A 309 11.09 -7.56 -4.23
N ARG A 310 11.96 -6.83 -3.53
CA ARG A 310 12.17 -6.95 -2.07
C ARG A 310 12.30 -5.56 -1.46
N LEU A 311 11.50 -5.27 -0.44
CA LEU A 311 11.57 -4.02 0.34
C LEU A 311 11.72 -4.37 1.81
N ASN A 312 12.91 -4.17 2.37
CA ASN A 312 13.22 -4.43 3.77
C ASN A 312 13.50 -3.11 4.49
N ILE A 313 12.66 -2.75 5.46
CA ILE A 313 12.95 -1.65 6.39
C ILE A 313 14.05 -2.15 7.34
N ALA A 314 15.27 -1.67 7.11
CA ALA A 314 16.48 -2.19 7.72
C ALA A 314 16.82 -1.46 9.03
N SER A 315 16.70 -0.13 9.03
CA SER A 315 16.82 0.72 10.21
C SER A 315 16.22 2.11 9.96
N GLY A 316 16.38 3.05 10.90
CA GLY A 316 16.07 4.47 10.70
C GLY A 316 14.98 5.03 11.61
N ASP A 317 14.53 6.24 11.27
CA ASP A 317 13.37 6.91 11.86
C ASP A 317 12.05 6.41 11.22
N THR A 318 10.89 6.84 11.72
CA THR A 318 9.56 6.50 11.16
C THR A 318 9.45 6.76 9.65
N VAL A 319 8.78 5.84 8.94
CA VAL A 319 8.29 6.11 7.59
C VAL A 319 7.00 6.91 7.67
N GLU A 320 7.08 8.20 7.35
CA GLU A 320 5.92 9.07 7.18
C GLU A 320 5.29 8.85 5.81
N GLY A 321 4.07 8.32 5.77
CA GLY A 321 3.31 8.10 4.53
C GLY A 321 3.07 6.63 4.18
N SER A 322 2.15 6.43 3.22
CA SER A 322 1.79 5.09 2.77
C SER A 322 2.80 4.51 1.77
N ILE A 323 3.00 3.20 1.82
CA ILE A 323 3.92 2.43 0.96
C ILE A 323 3.10 1.64 -0.07
N LEU A 324 3.34 1.91 -1.36
CA LEU A 324 2.81 1.15 -2.49
C LEU A 324 3.94 0.36 -3.16
N ALA A 325 4.11 -0.89 -2.74
CA ALA A 325 5.10 -1.83 -3.27
C ALA A 325 4.45 -3.14 -3.74
N PRO A 326 3.50 -3.10 -4.70
CA PRO A 326 2.58 -4.21 -5.00
C PRO A 326 3.24 -5.45 -5.65
N ASN A 327 4.55 -5.38 -5.93
CA ASN A 327 5.37 -6.48 -6.43
C ASN A 327 6.38 -7.02 -5.40
N ALA A 328 6.53 -6.34 -4.26
CA ALA A 328 7.60 -6.59 -3.31
C ALA A 328 7.25 -7.63 -2.23
N ASP A 329 8.23 -8.43 -1.89
CA ASP A 329 8.32 -9.08 -0.58
C ASP A 329 8.73 -8.02 0.45
N TYR A 330 7.75 -7.50 1.21
CA TYR A 330 7.95 -6.51 2.26
C TYR A 330 8.42 -7.18 3.56
N ARG A 331 9.40 -6.58 4.24
CA ARG A 331 9.85 -6.99 5.57
C ARG A 331 10.12 -5.76 6.42
N ASN A 332 9.69 -5.79 7.67
CA ASN A 332 10.19 -4.88 8.71
C ASN A 332 10.58 -5.69 9.94
N VAL A 333 11.86 -5.63 10.31
CA VAL A 333 12.43 -6.25 11.52
C VAL A 333 13.22 -5.26 12.37
N SER A 334 13.12 -3.99 11.99
CA SER A 334 13.68 -2.85 12.71
C SER A 334 12.57 -2.21 13.56
N PRO A 335 12.89 -1.50 14.65
CA PRO A 335 11.88 -0.78 15.44
C PRO A 335 11.30 0.44 14.73
N THR A 336 11.59 0.65 13.43
CA THR A 336 11.06 1.72 12.61
C THR A 336 9.56 1.54 12.40
N ASN A 337 8.77 2.51 12.87
CA ASN A 337 7.33 2.55 12.64
C ASN A 337 6.99 2.96 11.20
N VAL A 338 5.76 2.67 10.76
CA VAL A 338 5.17 3.23 9.53
C VAL A 338 3.91 3.99 9.91
N GLU A 339 3.93 5.30 9.71
CA GLU A 339 2.76 6.17 9.83
C GLU A 339 2.07 6.19 8.45
N GLY A 340 1.29 5.15 8.14
CA GLY A 340 0.72 4.97 6.80
C GLY A 340 0.15 3.57 6.52
N GLN A 341 -0.33 3.36 5.29
CA GLN A 341 -0.72 2.02 4.80
C GLN A 341 0.47 1.28 4.21
N ILE A 342 0.45 -0.05 4.24
CA ILE A 342 1.44 -0.92 3.58
C ILE A 342 0.75 -1.82 2.57
N ILE A 343 1.03 -1.58 1.28
CA ILE A 343 0.53 -2.40 0.16
C ILE A 343 1.73 -3.19 -0.40
N ALA A 344 1.70 -4.51 -0.27
CA ALA A 344 2.80 -5.39 -0.64
C ALA A 344 2.32 -6.71 -1.25
N LYS A 345 3.20 -7.41 -1.97
CA LYS A 345 2.87 -8.75 -2.48
C LYS A 345 2.88 -9.77 -1.35
N ASN A 346 3.99 -9.87 -0.63
CA ASN A 346 4.12 -10.60 0.63
C ASN A 346 4.54 -9.63 1.73
N ALA A 347 4.25 -9.94 2.98
CA ALA A 347 4.65 -9.11 4.11
C ALA A 347 5.11 -9.94 5.32
N LYS A 348 6.25 -9.56 5.91
CA LYS A 348 6.73 -10.07 7.19
C LYS A 348 6.84 -8.92 8.20
N PHE A 349 6.01 -8.99 9.24
CA PHE A 349 5.95 -8.00 10.31
C PHE A 349 6.65 -8.54 11.56
N GLY A 350 7.89 -8.09 11.78
CA GLY A 350 8.79 -8.53 12.84
C GLY A 350 9.54 -9.83 12.55
N ASP A 351 10.38 -10.24 13.50
CA ASP A 351 11.02 -11.57 13.52
C ASP A 351 10.99 -12.15 14.94
N LEU A 352 11.30 -13.44 15.10
CA LEU A 352 11.30 -14.08 16.42
C LEU A 352 12.42 -13.54 17.31
N GLY A 353 12.06 -12.68 18.26
CA GLY A 353 13.00 -12.01 19.17
C GLY A 353 13.49 -10.64 18.68
N GLU A 354 13.01 -10.19 17.51
CA GLU A 354 13.26 -8.86 16.96
C GLU A 354 11.99 -8.00 17.07
N ASN A 355 12.18 -6.68 17.16
CA ASN A 355 11.08 -5.72 17.15
C ASN A 355 10.93 -5.21 15.71
N GLY A 356 9.90 -5.66 14.98
CA GLY A 356 9.45 -4.96 13.77
C GLY A 356 8.48 -3.86 14.18
N GLY A 357 8.71 -2.61 13.77
CA GLY A 357 7.98 -1.46 14.28
C GLY A 357 6.47 -1.47 14.01
N GLU A 358 5.78 -0.59 14.72
CA GLU A 358 4.32 -0.47 14.71
C GLU A 358 3.82 0.11 13.38
N ILE A 359 2.62 -0.27 12.96
CA ILE A 359 1.92 0.35 11.83
C ILE A 359 0.82 1.26 12.38
N HIS A 360 1.01 2.57 12.31
CA HIS A 360 0.05 3.56 12.82
C HIS A 360 -1.03 3.89 11.78
N HIS A 361 -2.21 4.29 12.24
CA HIS A 361 -3.40 4.41 11.39
C HIS A 361 -3.51 5.79 10.71
N PHE A 362 -2.71 5.98 9.68
CA PHE A 362 -2.75 7.14 8.78
C PHE A 362 -3.09 6.71 7.35
N PRO A 363 -4.34 6.30 7.06
CA PRO A 363 -4.76 5.94 5.71
C PRO A 363 -4.54 7.10 4.74
N PHE A 364 -4.21 6.79 3.49
CA PHE A 364 -4.01 7.81 2.46
C PHE A 364 -5.32 8.57 2.22
N ALA A 365 -5.23 9.90 2.18
CA ALA A 365 -6.36 10.81 2.23
C ALA A 365 -6.17 12.01 1.28
N ALA A 366 -5.58 11.75 0.11
CA ALA A 366 -5.46 12.69 -0.99
C ALA A 366 -5.88 12.04 -2.32
N GLU A 367 -5.89 12.82 -3.39
CA GLU A 367 -6.02 12.33 -4.75
C GLU A 367 -4.88 12.91 -5.60
N PHE A 368 -4.37 12.14 -6.57
CA PHE A 368 -3.37 12.61 -7.52
C PHE A 368 -4.00 12.96 -8.87
N SER A 369 -3.57 14.08 -9.44
CA SER A 369 -3.60 14.34 -10.88
C SER A 369 -2.22 14.07 -11.49
N CYS A 370 -2.19 13.48 -12.69
CA CYS A 370 -0.96 13.22 -13.46
C CYS A 370 -0.93 13.95 -14.81
N GLU A 371 -1.81 14.93 -15.00
CA GLU A 371 -1.78 15.84 -16.14
C GLU A 371 -1.03 17.12 -15.74
N ASP A 372 -0.08 17.56 -16.57
CA ASP A 372 0.55 18.88 -16.39
C ASP A 372 -0.53 19.95 -16.57
N GLU A 373 -0.78 20.70 -15.51
CA GLU A 373 -1.64 21.89 -15.52
C GLU A 373 -0.95 22.96 -16.37
N THR A 374 -1.05 22.82 -17.70
CA THR A 374 -0.68 23.87 -18.66
C THR A 374 -1.32 25.15 -18.16
N PRO A 375 -0.51 26.19 -17.83
CA PRO A 375 -0.98 27.27 -16.98
C PRO A 375 -2.16 27.95 -17.66
N THR A 376 -3.34 27.77 -17.08
CA THR A 376 -4.54 28.48 -17.52
C THR A 376 -4.23 29.96 -17.37
N GLU A 377 -4.13 30.68 -18.49
CA GLU A 377 -3.97 32.13 -18.43
C GLU A 377 -5.17 32.68 -17.65
N SER A 378 -4.88 33.13 -16.42
CA SER A 378 -5.88 33.77 -15.57
C SER A 378 -6.47 34.92 -16.38
N PRO A 379 -7.80 34.96 -16.59
CA PRO A 379 -8.41 35.99 -17.41
C PRO A 379 -8.09 37.34 -16.78
N SER A 380 -7.20 38.10 -17.41
CA SER A 380 -6.76 39.39 -16.88
C SER A 380 -7.97 40.32 -16.79
N ASP A 381 -8.31 40.74 -15.58
CA ASP A 381 -9.41 41.66 -15.33
C ASP A 381 -9.22 42.94 -16.15
N THR A 382 -10.06 43.11 -17.17
CA THR A 382 -10.09 44.30 -18.02
C THR A 382 -10.58 45.49 -17.20
N THR A 383 -9.64 46.17 -16.54
CA THR A 383 -9.92 47.45 -15.87
C THR A 383 -9.93 48.56 -16.92
N ASP A 384 -11.06 49.27 -17.02
CA ASP A 384 -11.24 50.40 -17.94
C ASP A 384 -10.19 51.50 -17.74
N ALA A 385 -9.89 52.20 -18.84
CA ALA A 385 -8.83 53.19 -18.94
C ALA A 385 -9.01 54.41 -18.00
N PRO A 386 -7.94 55.21 -17.85
CA PRO A 386 -8.09 56.58 -18.35
C PRO A 386 -7.03 56.97 -19.38
N THR A 387 -7.48 57.81 -20.32
CA THR A 387 -6.70 58.48 -21.37
C THR A 387 -5.63 59.39 -20.76
N SER A 388 -4.42 59.39 -21.33
CA SER A 388 -3.44 60.47 -21.15
C SER A 388 -2.66 60.71 -22.45
N ASP A 389 -2.35 61.97 -22.69
CA ASP A 389 -2.04 62.59 -23.98
C ASP A 389 -0.81 62.07 -24.77
N GLU A 390 -0.83 62.41 -26.06
CA GLU A 390 0.23 62.19 -27.04
C GLU A 390 1.56 62.85 -26.65
N GLU A 391 2.68 62.13 -26.80
CA GLU A 391 3.95 62.77 -27.17
C GLU A 391 4.66 61.97 -28.26
N THR A 392 4.72 62.54 -29.46
CA THR A 392 5.34 61.95 -30.64
C THR A 392 6.85 62.12 -30.64
N THR A 393 7.61 61.04 -30.77
CA THR A 393 9.01 61.09 -31.24
C THR A 393 9.28 60.02 -32.32
N PRO A 394 10.16 60.28 -33.30
CA PRO A 394 10.09 59.62 -34.60
C PRO A 394 10.98 58.38 -34.75
N CYS A 395 10.44 57.40 -35.47
CA CYS A 395 11.09 56.46 -36.40
C CYS A 395 12.63 56.41 -36.40
N GLU A 396 13.19 55.42 -35.71
CA GLU A 396 14.51 54.86 -36.02
C GLU A 396 14.31 53.71 -37.02
N THR A 397 14.79 53.90 -38.25
CA THR A 397 14.86 52.85 -39.27
C THR A 397 16.11 52.02 -39.00
N THR A 398 15.96 50.73 -38.65
CA THR A 398 17.10 49.79 -38.59
C THR A 398 16.84 48.63 -39.53
N ASP A 399 17.82 48.36 -40.41
CA ASP A 399 17.70 47.43 -41.52
C ASP A 399 17.43 45.98 -41.08
N ALA A 400 16.57 45.30 -41.84
CA ALA A 400 16.35 43.87 -41.70
C ALA A 400 17.58 43.09 -42.22
N PRO A 401 18.20 42.20 -41.40
CA PRO A 401 19.22 41.30 -41.92
C PRO A 401 18.58 40.26 -42.86
N SER A 402 19.11 40.18 -44.08
CA SER A 402 18.66 39.22 -45.10
C SER A 402 19.07 37.80 -44.74
N SER A 403 18.07 36.90 -44.78
CA SER A 403 18.13 35.48 -45.13
C SER A 403 19.50 34.89 -45.52
N GLU A 404 19.89 33.82 -44.82
CA GLU A 404 20.34 32.57 -45.45
C GLU A 404 19.60 31.41 -44.75
N ALA A 405 18.99 30.51 -45.52
CA ALA A 405 18.29 29.35 -44.98
C ALA A 405 19.29 28.17 -44.82
N PRO A 406 19.24 27.40 -43.73
CA PRO A 406 20.13 26.26 -43.58
C PRO A 406 19.79 25.18 -44.62
N THR A 407 20.72 24.91 -45.52
CA THR A 407 20.66 23.77 -46.44
C THR A 407 20.74 22.46 -45.65
N THR A 408 19.67 21.66 -45.71
CA THR A 408 19.65 20.30 -45.18
C THR A 408 20.50 19.39 -46.06
N GLU A 409 21.61 18.90 -45.54
CA GLU A 409 22.29 17.72 -46.08
C GLU A 409 21.50 16.47 -45.66
N GLU A 410 21.09 15.63 -46.63
CA GLU A 410 20.49 14.33 -46.32
C GLU A 410 21.55 13.40 -45.72
N PRO A 411 21.27 12.71 -44.59
CA PRO A 411 22.19 11.68 -44.09
C PRO A 411 22.19 10.50 -45.06
N THR A 412 23.31 10.27 -45.73
CA THR A 412 23.54 9.06 -46.53
C THR A 412 23.54 7.82 -45.63
N THR A 413 22.52 6.99 -45.78
CA THR A 413 22.40 5.71 -45.06
C THR A 413 23.39 4.70 -45.62
N ASP A 414 24.47 4.40 -44.88
CA ASP A 414 25.25 3.19 -45.12
C ASP A 414 24.39 1.97 -44.78
N GLY A 415 24.18 1.10 -45.78
CA GLY A 415 23.35 -0.10 -45.63
C GLY A 415 24.01 -1.15 -44.72
N PRO A 416 23.23 -1.92 -43.95
CA PRO A 416 23.78 -2.96 -43.09
C PRO A 416 24.46 -4.06 -43.92
N THR A 417 25.76 -4.25 -43.71
CA THR A 417 26.47 -5.43 -44.16
C THR A 417 26.08 -6.62 -43.29
N THR A 418 25.21 -7.49 -43.81
CA THR A 418 24.88 -8.77 -43.19
C THR A 418 26.04 -9.75 -43.39
N ASP A 419 26.80 -10.03 -42.32
CA ASP A 419 27.68 -11.20 -42.29
C ASP A 419 26.83 -12.49 -42.18
N GLU A 420 27.14 -13.50 -42.99
CA GLU A 420 26.49 -14.81 -42.89
C GLU A 420 26.86 -15.51 -41.58
N PRO A 421 25.91 -16.11 -40.85
CA PRO A 421 26.22 -16.88 -39.65
C PRO A 421 26.90 -18.20 -40.02
N THR A 422 28.24 -18.26 -39.86
CA THR A 422 28.97 -19.54 -39.84
C THR A 422 28.42 -20.42 -38.74
N THR A 423 27.78 -21.52 -39.14
CA THR A 423 27.24 -22.51 -38.20
C THR A 423 28.33 -23.51 -37.82
N ASP A 424 28.94 -23.32 -36.65
CA ASP A 424 29.75 -24.36 -36.04
C ASP A 424 28.86 -25.53 -35.59
N GLY A 425 29.21 -26.75 -36.02
CA GLY A 425 28.43 -27.95 -35.71
C GLY A 425 28.58 -28.38 -34.25
N PRO A 426 27.58 -29.06 -33.67
CA PRO A 426 27.59 -29.44 -32.26
C PRO A 426 28.68 -30.50 -31.97
N THR A 427 29.74 -30.11 -31.29
CA THR A 427 30.66 -31.03 -30.61
C THR A 427 29.96 -31.66 -29.42
N THR A 428 29.70 -32.96 -29.51
CA THR A 428 29.14 -33.73 -28.39
C THR A 428 30.26 -34.25 -27.51
N ASP A 429 30.56 -33.54 -26.43
CA ASP A 429 31.41 -34.08 -25.36
C ASP A 429 30.63 -35.15 -24.59
N GLY A 430 31.20 -36.35 -24.50
CA GLY A 430 30.59 -37.49 -23.82
C GLY A 430 30.61 -37.34 -22.29
N PRO A 431 29.65 -37.94 -21.57
CA PRO A 431 29.56 -37.79 -20.12
C PRO A 431 30.74 -38.44 -19.40
N THR A 432 31.65 -37.62 -18.87
CA THR A 432 32.69 -38.06 -17.93
C THR A 432 32.01 -38.46 -16.61
N THR A 433 32.14 -39.73 -16.22
CA THR A 433 31.55 -40.23 -14.97
C THR A 433 32.61 -40.24 -13.88
N ASP A 434 32.59 -39.24 -13.00
CA ASP A 434 33.43 -39.26 -11.80
C ASP A 434 32.91 -40.30 -10.80
N GLN A 435 33.83 -41.15 -10.30
CA GLN A 435 33.50 -42.12 -9.25
C GLN A 435 33.32 -41.40 -7.90
N PRO A 436 32.32 -41.78 -7.09
CA PRO A 436 32.19 -41.25 -5.74
C PRO A 436 33.31 -41.79 -4.84
N THR A 437 34.20 -40.92 -4.39
CA THR A 437 35.11 -41.19 -3.26
C THR A 437 34.31 -41.19 -1.96
N SER A 438 34.27 -42.34 -1.29
CA SER A 438 33.61 -42.50 0.01
C SER A 438 34.60 -42.21 1.14
N ASP A 439 34.48 -41.05 1.78
CA ASP A 439 35.14 -40.82 3.07
C ASP A 439 34.45 -41.61 4.18
N ALA A 440 35.25 -42.22 5.05
CA ALA A 440 34.75 -43.03 6.16
C ALA A 440 34.39 -42.15 7.37
N PRO A 441 33.29 -42.44 8.11
CA PRO A 441 32.91 -41.66 9.28
C PRO A 441 33.93 -41.85 10.40
N THR A 442 34.53 -40.76 10.86
CA THR A 442 35.36 -40.76 12.08
C THR A 442 34.44 -40.61 13.29
N SER A 443 34.50 -41.58 14.21
CA SER A 443 33.65 -41.64 15.41
C SER A 443 34.46 -41.24 16.63
N ASP A 444 34.36 -39.98 17.05
CA ASP A 444 34.89 -39.55 18.35
C ASP A 444 33.98 -40.01 19.50
N ALA A 445 34.58 -40.63 20.52
CA ALA A 445 33.88 -41.16 21.67
C ALA A 445 33.59 -40.07 22.73
N PRO A 446 32.44 -40.10 23.41
CA PRO A 446 32.13 -39.13 24.46
C PRO A 446 33.00 -39.36 25.70
N SER A 447 33.76 -38.33 26.11
CA SER A 447 34.45 -38.34 27.40
C SER A 447 33.50 -37.97 28.54
N SER A 448 33.55 -38.75 29.62
CA SER A 448 32.73 -38.56 30.82
C SER A 448 33.58 -37.92 31.92
N GLU A 449 33.28 -36.67 32.28
CA GLU A 449 33.80 -36.03 33.49
C GLU A 449 32.67 -35.82 34.52
N ALA A 450 33.00 -36.06 35.80
CA ALA A 450 32.03 -36.16 36.89
C ALA A 450 31.72 -34.80 37.55
N PRO A 451 30.54 -34.62 38.17
CA PRO A 451 30.19 -33.35 38.81
C PRO A 451 30.96 -33.14 40.12
N SER A 452 31.62 -31.98 40.25
CA SER A 452 32.22 -31.55 41.52
C SER A 452 31.27 -30.62 42.28
N SER A 453 31.01 -30.94 43.54
CA SER A 453 30.11 -30.20 44.42
C SER A 453 30.83 -29.08 45.18
N GLY A 454 30.32 -27.85 45.06
CA GLY A 454 30.71 -26.70 45.88
C GLY A 454 29.47 -26.05 46.49
N GLY A 455 29.40 -25.98 47.83
CA GLY A 455 28.23 -25.50 48.57
C GLY A 455 28.09 -23.96 48.60
N PRO A 456 26.95 -23.45 49.09
CA PRO A 456 26.66 -22.02 49.13
C PRO A 456 27.39 -21.32 50.28
N THR A 457 27.86 -20.10 50.05
CA THR A 457 28.32 -19.19 51.11
C THR A 457 27.37 -18.00 51.24
N THR A 458 26.74 -17.90 52.40
CA THR A 458 25.95 -16.75 52.84
C THR A 458 26.86 -15.64 53.37
N GLY A 459 26.57 -14.39 53.00
CA GLY A 459 27.29 -13.21 53.50
C GLY A 459 26.43 -11.95 53.39
N GLY A 460 25.97 -11.45 54.55
CA GLY A 460 25.14 -10.24 54.66
C GLY A 460 25.92 -8.91 54.63
N PRO A 461 25.25 -7.79 54.94
CA PRO A 461 25.46 -6.52 54.23
C PRO A 461 26.38 -5.50 54.93
N ALA A 462 26.86 -4.51 54.17
CA ALA A 462 27.42 -3.25 54.65
C ALA A 462 27.12 -2.09 53.67
N THR A 463 27.21 -0.85 54.15
CA THR A 463 26.53 0.35 53.61
C THR A 463 27.49 1.46 53.14
N THR A 464 26.91 2.56 52.58
CA THR A 464 27.50 3.90 52.31
C THR A 464 28.47 4.04 51.12
N ALA A 465 28.50 5.14 50.35
CA ALA A 465 27.58 6.28 50.19
C ALA A 465 27.91 7.12 48.92
N ASP A 466 26.95 7.96 48.51
CA ASP A 466 27.00 9.23 47.74
C ASP A 466 27.65 9.33 46.33
N GLY A 467 26.92 9.98 45.42
CA GLY A 467 27.40 10.43 44.10
C GLY A 467 26.28 10.80 43.10
N ASP A 468 25.93 12.08 43.02
CA ASP A 468 25.00 12.73 42.05
C ASP A 468 25.33 12.44 40.55
N CYS A 469 24.48 12.63 39.53
CA CYS A 469 23.21 13.38 39.42
C CYS A 469 22.37 12.99 38.16
N ALA A 470 21.18 13.61 38.04
CA ALA A 470 20.28 13.72 36.87
C ALA A 470 19.29 12.55 36.57
N PRO A 471 17.97 12.82 36.39
CA PRO A 471 16.93 11.79 36.29
C PRO A 471 16.53 11.40 34.86
N LEU A 472 16.06 10.15 34.71
CA LEU A 472 15.33 9.67 33.54
C LEU A 472 13.91 10.25 33.48
N ALA A 473 13.38 10.43 32.27
CA ALA A 473 12.05 10.98 32.06
C ALA A 473 10.94 10.01 32.51
N THR A 474 10.05 10.51 33.36
CA THR A 474 8.74 9.90 33.65
C THR A 474 7.68 10.65 32.85
N THR A 475 6.98 9.97 31.95
CA THR A 475 5.68 10.41 31.43
C THR A 475 4.60 9.51 32.03
N GLY A 476 3.90 10.04 33.02
CA GLY A 476 2.90 9.29 33.77
C GLY A 476 1.56 9.22 33.06
N SER A 477 0.96 8.03 33.05
CA SER A 477 -0.48 7.87 32.88
C SER A 477 -1.24 8.63 33.97
N SER A 478 -2.27 9.41 33.61
CA SER A 478 -3.31 9.90 34.51
C SER A 478 -4.60 10.26 33.76
N THR A 479 -5.70 9.69 34.21
CA THR A 479 -7.02 9.70 33.56
C THR A 479 -7.88 10.93 33.91
N THR A 480 -8.91 11.19 33.09
CA THR A 480 -10.27 11.71 33.43
C THR A 480 -10.61 13.16 33.07
N GLY A 481 -11.62 13.34 32.21
CA GLY A 481 -12.37 14.60 32.04
C GLY A 481 -13.27 14.60 30.79
N PRO A 482 -14.61 14.47 30.91
CA PRO A 482 -15.50 14.35 29.75
C PRO A 482 -15.94 15.72 29.20
N LEU A 483 -16.06 15.82 27.87
CA LEU A 483 -16.58 17.02 27.19
C LEU A 483 -17.82 16.69 26.35
N LEU A 484 -18.96 17.27 26.76
CA LEU A 484 -20.25 17.20 26.07
C LEU A 484 -20.40 18.39 25.11
N ILE A 485 -20.46 18.14 23.80
CA ILE A 485 -20.99 19.07 22.78
C ILE A 485 -21.81 18.22 21.79
N ALA A 486 -23.10 18.02 22.03
CA ALA A 486 -24.21 18.86 21.55
C ALA A 486 -24.55 18.65 20.07
N ALA A 487 -25.59 17.84 19.82
CA ALA A 487 -26.15 17.60 18.49
C ALA A 487 -26.82 18.86 17.93
N GLY A 488 -26.29 19.39 16.83
CA GLY A 488 -26.89 20.48 16.04
C GLY A 488 -27.79 19.91 14.94
N THR A 489 -29.10 20.04 15.09
CA THR A 489 -30.07 19.71 14.04
C THR A 489 -30.11 20.80 12.98
N LEU A 490 -30.02 20.44 11.69
CA LEU A 490 -30.39 21.34 10.60
C LEU A 490 -31.71 20.89 9.95
N VAL A 491 -32.64 21.83 9.82
CA VAL A 491 -34.00 21.61 9.33
C VAL A 491 -34.09 21.92 7.83
N ALA A 492 -34.87 21.11 7.11
CA ALA A 492 -35.05 21.23 5.66
C ALA A 492 -35.97 22.38 5.21
N VAL A 493 -35.61 23.04 4.10
CA VAL A 493 -36.49 23.78 3.17
C VAL A 493 -35.84 23.67 1.78
N GLY A 494 -36.51 23.36 0.66
CA GLY A 494 -37.89 22.89 0.46
C GLY A 494 -38.31 22.92 -1.03
N ALA A 495 -39.37 22.17 -1.37
CA ALA A 495 -40.19 22.21 -2.60
C ALA A 495 -39.53 21.96 -4.00
N GLY A 496 -40.16 21.21 -4.93
CA GLY A 496 -41.40 20.44 -4.84
C GLY A 496 -41.99 20.03 -6.21
N VAL A 497 -43.14 19.33 -6.18
CA VAL A 497 -44.02 18.96 -7.33
C VAL A 497 -43.43 17.85 -8.24
N VAL A 498 -44.06 16.67 -8.41
CA VAL A 498 -45.29 16.42 -9.20
C VAL A 498 -46.21 15.33 -8.58
N ALA A 499 -47.51 15.45 -8.86
CA ALA A 499 -48.59 14.55 -8.44
C ALA A 499 -49.47 14.15 -9.67
N VAL A 500 -50.34 13.13 -9.69
CA VAL A 500 -50.83 12.19 -8.65
C VAL A 500 -51.48 10.96 -9.34
N ALA A 501 -51.55 9.77 -8.70
CA ALA A 501 -52.70 8.84 -8.89
C ALA A 501 -52.82 7.66 -7.90
N SER A 502 -53.86 7.70 -7.06
CA SER A 502 -54.69 6.61 -6.48
C SER A 502 -54.27 5.13 -6.64
N ILE A 503 -54.05 4.35 -5.57
CA ILE A 503 -55.03 3.80 -4.59
C ILE A 503 -56.09 2.83 -5.19
N ARG A 504 -55.98 1.52 -4.91
CA ARG A 504 -56.93 0.81 -4.00
C ARG A 504 -56.49 -0.58 -3.53
N ARG A 505 -56.89 -0.92 -2.29
CA ARG A 505 -56.58 -2.14 -1.54
C ARG A 505 -57.37 -3.37 -2.03
N ARG A 506 -56.84 -4.59 -1.79
CA ARG A 506 -57.40 -5.49 -0.76
C ARG A 506 -56.49 -6.67 -0.40
N SER A 507 -56.38 -6.90 0.91
CA SER A 507 -55.90 -8.16 1.50
C SER A 507 -57.09 -9.07 1.77
N THR A 508 -56.90 -10.38 1.60
CA THR A 508 -57.71 -11.44 2.21
C THR A 508 -56.80 -12.58 2.65
N LYS A 509 -56.87 -12.94 3.93
CA LYS A 509 -56.31 -14.17 4.51
C LYS A 509 -57.42 -15.23 4.65
N ASN A 510 -57.02 -16.48 4.83
CA ASN A 510 -57.82 -17.70 5.01
C ASN A 510 -58.52 -18.16 3.71
N SER A 511 -58.56 -19.45 3.38
CA SER A 511 -58.19 -20.66 4.16
C SER A 511 -57.11 -21.49 3.48
#